data_AF-A0A957WWU5-F1
#
_entry.id   AF-A0A957WWU5-F1
#
_cell.length_a   1.000
_cell.length_b   1.000
_cell.length_c   1.000
_cell.angle_alpha   90.00
_cell.angle_beta   90.00
_cell.angle_gamma   90.00
#
_symmetry.space_group_name_H-M   'P 1'
#
loop_
_entity.id
_entity.type
_entity.pdbx_description
1 polymer ?
#
loop_
_entity_poly.entity_id
_entity_poly.type
_entity_poly.pdbx_seq_one_letter_code
_entity_poly.pdbx_strand_id
1 'polypeptide(L)'
;MTTTSAQAAIDYVHTRRAEVMAGFQELLTIPSISTDPAYKAELERCADWLVAEMARIGFKQCRRIPTAGQPVVYGEWLEAGPDQPTVLIYAHYDVQPVDPLDLWQSPPFEPTLRDGKLYARGALDDKCGVWAHLKACEAILATDGKLPVNVKLFF
;
A
#
# COMPACT_ATOMS: atom_id res chain seq x y z
N MET A 1 25.76 20.93 -0.06
CA MET A 1 25.69 19.50 0.30
C MET A 1 24.89 18.81 -0.79
N THR A 2 25.46 17.83 -1.48
CA THR A 2 24.74 17.04 -2.50
C THR A 2 23.74 16.12 -1.79
N THR A 3 22.45 16.42 -1.93
CA THR A 3 21.36 15.55 -1.49
C THR A 3 21.56 14.17 -2.11
N THR A 4 21.66 13.12 -1.29
CA THR A 4 21.73 11.74 -1.79
C THR A 4 20.39 11.37 -2.42
N SER A 5 20.37 10.41 -3.35
CA SER A 5 19.14 9.88 -3.97
C SER A 5 18.07 9.50 -2.93
N ALA A 6 18.48 8.87 -1.82
CA ALA A 6 17.58 8.55 -0.71
C ALA A 6 17.00 9.80 -0.03
N GLN A 7 17.79 10.85 0.17
CA GLN A 7 17.31 12.07 0.81
C GLN A 7 16.29 12.80 -0.08
N ALA A 8 16.50 12.82 -1.40
CA ALA A 8 15.54 13.40 -2.33
C ALA A 8 14.18 12.70 -2.26
N ALA A 9 14.15 11.36 -2.20
CA ALA A 9 12.92 10.59 -2.03
C ALA A 9 12.24 10.83 -0.67
N ILE A 10 13.02 10.95 0.41
CA ILE A 10 12.49 11.30 1.74
C ILE A 10 11.84 12.69 1.71
N ASP A 11 12.52 13.67 1.12
CA ASP A 11 12.01 15.04 0.98
C ASP A 11 10.74 15.09 0.11
N TYR A 12 10.68 14.27 -0.95
CA TYR A 12 9.49 14.11 -1.79
C TYR A 12 8.28 13.67 -0.97
N VAL A 13 8.43 12.66 -0.10
CA VAL A 13 7.33 12.17 0.76
C VAL A 13 6.94 13.23 1.79
N HIS A 14 7.91 13.90 2.41
CA HIS A 14 7.62 14.92 3.42
C HIS A 14 6.92 16.15 2.85
N THR A 15 7.34 16.64 1.68
CA THR A 15 6.70 17.78 1.01
C THR A 15 5.28 17.45 0.55
N ARG A 16 4.98 16.18 0.27
CA ARG A 16 3.65 15.67 -0.11
C ARG A 16 2.90 14.96 1.01
N ARG A 17 3.27 15.20 2.27
CA ARG A 17 2.71 14.46 3.42
C ARG A 17 1.18 14.46 3.45
N ALA A 18 0.53 15.57 3.12
CA ALA A 18 -0.93 15.65 3.11
C ALA A 18 -1.55 14.69 2.08
N GLU A 19 -1.02 14.64 0.86
CA GLU A 19 -1.47 13.74 -0.22
C GLU A 19 -1.19 12.28 0.14
N VAL A 20 0.00 12.01 0.67
CA VAL A 20 0.41 10.67 1.12
C VAL A 20 -0.52 10.15 2.22
N MET A 21 -0.88 11.00 3.18
CA MET A 21 -1.79 10.62 4.25
C MET A 21 -3.23 10.46 3.74
N ALA A 22 -3.68 11.30 2.81
CA ALA A 22 -5.02 11.20 2.23
C ALA A 22 -5.21 9.86 1.51
N GLY A 23 -4.25 9.43 0.69
CA GLY A 23 -4.31 8.11 0.03
C GLY A 23 -4.26 6.94 1.01
N PHE A 24 -3.50 7.08 2.11
CA PHE A 24 -3.53 6.06 3.16
C PHE A 24 -4.88 5.96 3.85
N GLN A 25 -5.47 7.11 4.18
CA GLN A 25 -6.80 7.16 4.80
C GLN A 25 -7.86 6.58 3.86
N GLU A 26 -7.79 6.87 2.56
CA GLU A 26 -8.68 6.26 1.56
C GLU A 26 -8.58 4.72 1.58
N LEU A 27 -7.37 4.16 1.55
CA LEU A 27 -7.15 2.71 1.62
C LEU A 27 -7.74 2.10 2.91
N LEU A 28 -7.67 2.82 4.03
CA LEU A 28 -8.22 2.37 5.31
C LEU A 28 -9.75 2.38 5.37
N THR A 29 -10.42 3.12 4.48
CA THR A 29 -11.90 3.07 4.38
C THR A 29 -12.43 1.77 3.80
N ILE A 30 -11.57 0.94 3.21
CA ILE A 30 -11.97 -0.30 2.53
C ILE A 30 -12.01 -1.47 3.54
N PRO A 31 -13.17 -2.03 3.89
CA PRO A 31 -13.26 -3.12 4.85
C PRO A 31 -12.91 -4.48 4.23
N SER A 32 -11.62 -4.70 3.94
CA SER A 32 -11.08 -5.92 3.34
C SER A 32 -10.98 -7.08 4.34
N ILE A 33 -12.06 -7.41 5.05
CA ILE A 33 -12.07 -8.51 6.04
C ILE A 33 -12.04 -9.84 5.28
N SER A 34 -10.96 -10.63 5.44
CA SER A 34 -10.77 -11.88 4.68
C SER A 34 -11.49 -13.09 5.25
N THR A 35 -11.80 -13.07 6.54
CA THR A 35 -12.38 -14.21 7.27
C THR A 35 -13.91 -14.27 7.18
N ASP A 36 -14.55 -13.21 6.68
CA ASP A 36 -16.00 -13.12 6.54
C ASP A 36 -16.39 -13.05 5.05
N PRO A 37 -17.09 -14.07 4.50
CA PRO A 37 -17.56 -14.09 3.12
C PRO A 37 -18.41 -12.88 2.71
N ALA A 38 -19.08 -12.20 3.66
CA ALA A 38 -19.85 -11.00 3.37
C ALA A 38 -18.98 -9.84 2.86
N TYR A 39 -17.69 -9.82 3.21
CA TYR A 39 -16.72 -8.80 2.79
C TYR A 39 -15.92 -9.19 1.55
N LYS A 40 -16.28 -10.30 0.86
CA LYS A 40 -15.59 -10.72 -0.36
C LYS A 40 -15.52 -9.61 -1.42
N ALA A 41 -16.62 -8.91 -1.66
CA ALA A 41 -16.66 -7.82 -2.63
C ALA A 41 -15.75 -6.64 -2.22
N GLU A 42 -15.66 -6.36 -0.92
CA GLU A 42 -14.81 -5.29 -0.38
C GLU A 42 -13.32 -5.65 -0.44
N LEU A 43 -13.00 -6.93 -0.24
CA LEU A 43 -11.65 -7.44 -0.45
C LEU A 43 -11.23 -7.36 -1.91
N GLU A 44 -12.11 -7.75 -2.84
CA GLU A 44 -11.87 -7.60 -4.29
C GLU A 44 -11.73 -6.13 -4.69
N ARG A 45 -12.54 -5.23 -4.12
CA ARG A 45 -12.43 -3.78 -4.30
C ARG A 45 -11.10 -3.24 -3.79
N CYS A 46 -10.63 -3.70 -2.63
CA CYS A 46 -9.31 -3.33 -2.10
C CYS A 46 -8.19 -3.79 -3.04
N ALA A 47 -8.31 -5.00 -3.57
CA ALA A 47 -7.34 -5.55 -4.51
C ALA A 47 -7.29 -4.75 -5.82
N ASP A 48 -8.45 -4.40 -6.38
CA ASP A 48 -8.54 -3.55 -7.59
C ASP A 48 -7.99 -2.14 -7.35
N TRP A 49 -8.23 -1.56 -6.16
CA TRP A 49 -7.66 -0.27 -5.78
C TRP A 49 -6.12 -0.32 -5.76
N LEU A 50 -5.53 -1.38 -5.18
CA LEU A 50 -4.09 -1.55 -5.14
C LEU A 50 -3.47 -1.80 -6.52
N VAL A 51 -4.15 -2.57 -7.39
CA VAL A 51 -3.73 -2.74 -8.80
C VAL A 51 -3.67 -1.39 -9.51
N ALA A 52 -4.71 -0.57 -9.36
CA ALA A 52 -4.78 0.76 -9.96
C ALA A 52 -3.67 1.67 -9.41
N GLU A 53 -3.43 1.64 -8.10
CA GLU A 53 -2.39 2.46 -7.46
C GLU A 53 -0.97 2.06 -7.89
N MET A 54 -0.67 0.75 -7.95
CA MET A 54 0.60 0.26 -8.51
C MET A 54 0.81 0.75 -9.95
N ALA A 55 -0.23 0.65 -10.79
CA ALA A 55 -0.17 1.11 -12.17
C ALA A 55 0.04 2.63 -12.26
N ARG A 56 -0.64 3.41 -11.42
CA ARG A 56 -0.48 4.87 -11.34
C ARG A 56 0.95 5.28 -10.99
N ILE A 57 1.59 4.55 -10.08
CA ILE A 57 2.99 4.79 -9.66
C ILE A 57 3.99 4.45 -10.78
N GLY A 58 3.62 3.59 -11.72
CA GLY A 58 4.46 3.23 -12.87
C GLY A 58 4.91 1.78 -12.91
N PHE A 59 4.43 0.93 -11.99
CA PHE A 59 4.62 -0.51 -12.08
C PHE A 59 3.89 -1.08 -13.31
N LYS A 60 4.40 -2.21 -13.79
CA LYS A 60 3.90 -2.96 -14.95
C LYS A 60 3.29 -4.28 -14.49
N GLN A 61 2.54 -4.91 -15.39
CA GLN A 61 1.87 -6.20 -15.14
C GLN A 61 1.01 -6.20 -13.85
N CYS A 62 0.49 -5.01 -13.48
CA CYS A 62 -0.35 -4.84 -12.29
C CYS A 62 -1.65 -5.63 -12.47
N ARG A 63 -1.90 -6.62 -11.62
CA ARG A 63 -3.07 -7.49 -11.73
C ARG A 63 -3.38 -8.22 -10.44
N ARG A 64 -4.64 -8.64 -10.33
CA ARG A 64 -5.04 -9.69 -9.40
C ARG A 64 -4.58 -11.05 -9.93
N ILE A 65 -4.09 -11.89 -9.04
CA ILE A 65 -3.80 -13.30 -9.29
C ILE A 65 -4.82 -14.11 -8.48
N PRO A 66 -5.81 -14.75 -9.14
CA PRO A 66 -6.75 -15.62 -8.46
C PRO A 66 -6.03 -16.76 -7.74
N THR A 67 -6.47 -17.07 -6.53
CA THR A 67 -6.00 -18.24 -5.76
C THR A 67 -7.20 -19.09 -5.33
N ALA A 68 -6.96 -20.19 -4.62
CA ALA A 68 -8.04 -20.95 -3.98
C ALA A 68 -8.70 -20.17 -2.81
N GLY A 69 -8.01 -19.16 -2.27
CA GLY A 69 -8.50 -18.26 -1.23
C GLY A 69 -8.65 -16.83 -1.76
N GLN A 70 -8.10 -15.87 -1.02
CA GLN A 70 -8.12 -14.46 -1.41
C GLN A 70 -7.15 -14.21 -2.58
N PRO A 71 -7.48 -13.32 -3.53
CA PRO A 71 -6.57 -12.98 -4.62
C PRO A 71 -5.30 -12.35 -4.07
N VAL A 72 -4.20 -12.54 -4.80
CA VAL A 72 -2.97 -11.77 -4.60
C VAL A 72 -3.00 -10.55 -5.51
N VAL A 73 -2.47 -9.42 -5.07
CA VAL A 73 -2.20 -8.25 -5.89
C VAL A 73 -0.72 -8.27 -6.28
N TYR A 74 -0.45 -8.29 -7.57
CA TYR A 74 0.90 -8.31 -8.12
C TYR A 74 1.17 -7.10 -8.98
N GLY A 75 2.39 -6.57 -8.89
CA GLY A 75 2.95 -5.60 -9.84
C GLY A 75 4.47 -5.72 -9.88
N GLU A 76 5.08 -5.39 -11.01
CA GLU A 76 6.54 -5.45 -11.17
C GLU A 76 7.11 -4.22 -11.85
N TRP A 77 8.31 -3.84 -11.43
CA TRP A 77 9.15 -2.84 -12.08
C TRP A 77 10.51 -3.49 -12.33
N LEU A 78 10.76 -3.92 -13.56
CA LEU A 78 11.96 -4.69 -13.96
C LEU A 78 12.87 -3.88 -14.90
N GLU A 79 12.91 -2.56 -14.70
CA GLU A 79 13.64 -1.63 -15.59
C GLU A 79 15.00 -1.20 -15.01
N ALA A 80 15.48 -1.83 -13.93
CA ALA A 80 16.83 -1.56 -13.41
C ALA A 80 17.93 -2.15 -14.32
N GLY A 81 17.58 -3.17 -15.11
CA GLY A 81 18.47 -3.92 -15.99
C GLY A 81 18.48 -5.42 -15.67
N PRO A 82 18.83 -6.28 -16.63
CA PRO A 82 18.79 -7.75 -16.46
C PRO A 82 19.82 -8.27 -15.47
N ASP A 83 20.95 -7.57 -15.29
CA ASP A 83 22.01 -7.96 -14.36
C ASP A 83 21.79 -7.42 -12.94
N GLN A 84 20.73 -6.62 -12.72
CA GLN A 84 20.41 -6.08 -11.41
C GLN A 84 19.60 -7.09 -10.56
N PRO A 85 19.82 -7.13 -9.23
CA PRO A 85 19.07 -8.01 -8.35
C PRO A 85 17.57 -7.68 -8.39
N THR A 86 16.74 -8.68 -8.11
CA THR A 86 15.29 -8.52 -7.95
C THR A 86 14.89 -8.68 -6.49
N VAL A 87 14.21 -7.69 -5.94
CA VAL A 87 13.64 -7.71 -4.59
C VAL A 87 12.14 -7.99 -4.71
N LEU A 88 11.68 -9.03 -4.00
CA LEU A 88 10.25 -9.30 -3.79
C LEU A 88 9.85 -8.69 -2.45
N ILE A 89 8.86 -7.80 -2.48
CA ILE A 89 8.28 -7.18 -1.29
C ILE A 89 6.90 -7.79 -1.07
N TYR A 90 6.72 -8.38 0.11
CA TYR A 90 5.47 -8.95 0.56
C TYR A 90 4.86 -8.10 1.68
N ALA A 91 3.55 -7.92 1.61
CA ALA A 91 2.69 -7.37 2.66
C ALA A 91 1.30 -8.00 2.47
N HIS A 92 0.35 -7.74 3.36
CA HIS A 92 -1.04 -8.15 3.12
C HIS A 92 -1.99 -6.96 3.29
N TYR A 93 -3.10 -6.99 2.55
CA TYR A 93 -4.07 -5.89 2.52
C TYR A 93 -5.43 -6.25 3.09
N ASP A 94 -5.65 -7.52 3.42
CA ASP A 94 -6.78 -7.95 4.22
C ASP A 94 -6.61 -7.57 5.69
N VAL A 95 -7.72 -7.56 6.42
CA VAL A 95 -7.74 -7.12 7.81
C VAL A 95 -8.58 -8.06 8.66
N GLN A 96 -8.33 -8.05 9.97
CA GLN A 96 -9.13 -8.78 10.94
C GLN A 96 -10.55 -8.19 11.09
N PRO A 97 -11.52 -9.00 11.57
CA PRO A 97 -12.83 -8.52 12.00
C PRO A 97 -12.75 -7.38 13.02
N VAL A 98 -13.85 -6.65 13.16
CA VAL A 98 -13.91 -5.43 13.98
C VAL A 98 -14.60 -5.62 15.32
N ASP A 99 -15.16 -6.78 15.57
CA ASP A 99 -15.89 -7.05 16.80
C ASP A 99 -14.99 -7.08 18.05
N PRO A 100 -15.53 -6.65 19.20
CA PRO A 100 -16.85 -6.05 19.37
C PRO A 100 -16.83 -4.54 19.05
N LEU A 101 -17.82 -4.08 18.30
CA LEU A 101 -17.87 -2.70 17.76
C LEU A 101 -17.97 -1.61 18.83
N ASP A 102 -18.57 -1.91 19.99
CA ASP A 102 -18.77 -0.96 21.10
C ASP A 102 -17.48 -0.56 21.84
N LEU A 103 -16.40 -1.34 21.68
CA LEU A 103 -15.08 -0.98 22.22
C LEU A 103 -14.32 0.02 21.36
N TRP A 104 -14.82 0.32 20.15
CA TRP A 104 -14.23 1.33 19.28
C TRP A 104 -14.68 2.73 19.65
N GLN A 105 -13.72 3.64 19.83
CA GLN A 105 -14.00 5.07 20.07
C GLN A 105 -14.42 5.84 18.80
N SER A 106 -14.07 5.30 17.62
CA SER A 106 -14.46 5.79 16.30
C SER A 106 -14.71 4.59 15.40
N PRO A 107 -15.61 4.69 14.40
CA PRO A 107 -15.88 3.55 13.52
C PRO A 107 -14.58 2.99 12.90
N PRO A 108 -14.43 1.66 12.83
CA PRO A 108 -13.15 1.01 12.50
C PRO A 108 -12.65 1.35 11.09
N PHE A 109 -13.54 1.65 10.16
CA PHE A 109 -13.20 2.02 8.78
C PHE A 109 -13.39 3.52 8.50
N GLU A 110 -13.44 4.34 9.56
CA GLU A 110 -13.40 5.82 9.48
C GLU A 110 -12.09 6.30 10.13
N PRO A 111 -11.00 6.47 9.34
CA PRO A 111 -9.68 6.80 9.86
C PRO A 111 -9.69 8.11 10.63
N THR A 112 -9.46 8.03 11.93
CA THR A 112 -9.60 9.17 12.84
C THR A 112 -8.26 9.52 13.48
N LEU A 113 -7.85 10.79 13.37
CA LEU A 113 -6.64 11.28 14.02
C LEU A 113 -6.94 11.67 15.47
N ARG A 114 -6.23 11.09 16.44
CA ARG A 114 -6.27 11.49 17.85
C ARG A 114 -4.85 11.53 18.41
N ASP A 115 -4.47 12.63 19.03
CA ASP A 115 -3.14 12.83 19.65
C ASP A 115 -1.97 12.45 18.72
N GLY A 116 -2.07 12.84 17.45
CA GLY A 116 -1.05 12.55 16.43
C GLY A 116 -1.01 11.10 15.93
N LYS A 117 -1.93 10.23 16.36
CA LYS A 117 -2.05 8.83 15.93
C LYS A 117 -3.29 8.64 15.07
N LEU A 118 -3.15 7.90 13.97
CA LEU A 118 -4.25 7.54 13.10
C LEU A 118 -4.86 6.21 13.55
N TYR A 119 -6.15 6.21 13.89
CA TYR A 119 -6.86 5.03 14.34
C TYR A 119 -7.83 4.56 13.26
N ALA A 120 -7.62 3.34 12.77
CA ALA A 120 -8.52 2.59 11.89
C ALA A 120 -8.12 1.10 11.93
N ARG A 121 -9.05 0.20 11.60
CA ARG A 121 -8.75 -1.20 11.34
C ARG A 121 -7.85 -1.29 10.10
N GLY A 122 -6.77 -2.06 10.22
CA GLY A 122 -5.76 -2.19 9.17
C GLY A 122 -4.65 -1.14 9.20
N ALA A 123 -4.77 -0.11 10.04
CA ALA A 123 -3.81 1.01 10.05
C ALA A 123 -2.38 0.60 10.40
N LEU A 124 -2.19 -0.40 11.25
CA LEU A 124 -0.87 -0.94 11.58
C LEU A 124 -0.61 -2.34 11.01
N ASP A 125 -1.68 -3.06 10.66
CA ASP A 125 -1.63 -4.49 10.32
C ASP A 125 -2.58 -4.79 9.15
N ASP A 126 -2.10 -4.80 7.90
CA ASP A 126 -0.77 -4.33 7.46
C ASP A 126 -0.88 -3.33 6.29
N LYS A 127 -1.97 -2.56 6.25
CA LYS A 127 -2.14 -1.55 5.19
C LYS A 127 -1.07 -0.47 5.26
N CYS A 128 -0.45 -0.21 6.43
CA CYS A 128 0.71 0.67 6.50
C CYS A 128 1.93 0.08 5.80
N GLY A 129 2.17 -1.23 5.90
CA GLY A 129 3.24 -1.91 5.18
C GLY A 129 3.03 -1.77 3.68
N VAL A 130 1.83 -2.14 3.19
CA VAL A 130 1.43 -1.96 1.78
C VAL A 130 1.69 -0.52 1.31
N TRP A 131 1.17 0.46 2.04
CA TRP A 131 1.26 1.86 1.66
C TRP A 131 2.69 2.41 1.69
N ALA A 132 3.47 2.08 2.72
CA ALA A 132 4.85 2.52 2.86
C ALA A 132 5.72 2.05 1.68
N HIS A 133 5.58 0.78 1.28
CA HIS A 133 6.34 0.24 0.14
C HIS A 133 5.94 0.91 -1.18
N LEU A 134 4.64 1.14 -1.41
CA LEU A 134 4.16 1.88 -2.59
C LEU A 134 4.73 3.30 -2.64
N LYS A 135 4.64 4.05 -1.54
CA LYS A 135 5.13 5.44 -1.49
C LYS A 135 6.65 5.54 -1.57
N ALA A 136 7.39 4.58 -1.01
CA ALA A 136 8.85 4.54 -1.14
C ALA A 136 9.25 4.34 -2.61
N CYS A 137 8.61 3.40 -3.32
CA CYS A 137 8.88 3.19 -4.74
C CYS A 137 8.48 4.40 -5.59
N GLU A 138 7.30 4.98 -5.33
CA GLU A 138 6.84 6.20 -6.02
C GLU A 138 7.81 7.36 -5.84
N ALA A 139 8.27 7.60 -4.61
CA ALA A 139 9.18 8.70 -4.33
C ALA A 139 10.50 8.56 -5.09
N ILE A 140 11.10 7.35 -5.07
CA ILE A 140 12.36 7.08 -5.80
C ILE A 140 12.14 7.23 -7.32
N LEU A 141 11.05 6.68 -7.86
CA LEU A 141 10.73 6.83 -9.29
C LEU A 141 10.54 8.30 -9.67
N ALA A 142 9.86 9.09 -8.83
CA ALA A 142 9.58 10.49 -9.10
C ALA A 142 10.83 11.39 -9.02
N THR A 143 11.80 11.07 -8.16
CA THR A 143 13.02 11.88 -8.00
C THR A 143 14.14 11.45 -8.93
N ASP A 144 14.29 10.14 -9.17
CA ASP A 144 15.45 9.58 -9.85
C ASP A 144 15.10 9.00 -11.23
N GLY A 145 13.81 8.90 -11.56
CA GLY A 145 13.32 8.32 -12.81
C GLY A 145 13.43 6.79 -12.89
N LYS A 146 14.00 6.13 -11.87
CA LYS A 146 14.21 4.68 -11.84
C LYS A 146 14.37 4.14 -10.42
N LEU A 147 14.05 2.86 -10.21
CA LEU A 147 14.44 2.15 -9.00
C LEU A 147 15.89 1.61 -9.13
N PRO A 148 16.66 1.50 -8.03
CA PRO A 148 18.04 1.02 -8.07
C PRO A 148 18.17 -0.49 -8.34
N VAL A 149 17.08 -1.24 -8.14
CA VAL A 149 16.96 -2.69 -8.31
C VAL A 149 15.64 -3.01 -8.98
N ASN A 150 15.51 -4.23 -9.51
CA ASN A 150 14.23 -4.72 -9.97
C ASN A 150 13.33 -4.99 -8.75
N VAL A 151 12.05 -4.62 -8.82
CA VAL A 151 11.11 -4.77 -7.70
C VAL A 151 9.87 -5.52 -8.15
N LYS A 152 9.44 -6.49 -7.34
CA LYS A 152 8.14 -7.14 -7.44
C LYS A 152 7.38 -6.87 -6.16
N LEU A 153 6.17 -6.35 -6.30
CA LEU A 153 5.21 -6.19 -5.20
C LEU A 153 4.24 -7.36 -5.24
N PHE A 154 4.06 -8.00 -4.09
CA PHE A 154 3.19 -9.16 -3.93
C PHE A 154 2.40 -8.99 -2.64
N PHE A 155 1.20 -8.44 -2.75
CA PHE A 155 0.33 -8.12 -1.63
C PHE A 155 -0.88 -9.04 -1.55
#